data_AF-A0A965BB17-F1
#
_entry.id   AF-A0A965BB17-F1
#
_cell.length_a   1.000
_cell.length_b   1.000
_cell.length_c   1.000
_cell.angle_alpha   90.00
_cell.angle_beta   90.00
_cell.angle_gamma   90.00
#
_symmetry.space_group_name_H-M   'P 1'
#
loop_
_entity.id
_entity.type
_entity.pdbx_description
1 polymer ?
#
loop_
_entity_poly.entity_id
_entity_poly.type
_entity_poly.pdbx_seq_one_letter_code
_entity_poly.pdbx_strand_id
1 'polypeptide(L)'
;MDTIDTRHVSNTPGQPSAISGRHASHDPDFDRSVTILGNAFDIFLDARDAWRDASAAIRTARATPDPDWSVIHPLALHFADTTLHAIQSGTQLGIASMEAEMRLY
;
A
#
# COMPACT_ATOMS: atom_id res chain seq x y z
N MET A 1 -7.82 61.41 28.47
CA MET A 1 -8.99 60.79 29.10
C MET A 1 -9.81 60.25 27.97
N ASP A 2 -9.68 58.95 27.70
CA ASP A 2 -10.59 58.16 26.87
C ASP A 2 -10.39 56.69 27.23
N THR A 3 -11.37 56.18 27.96
CA THR A 3 -11.67 54.76 28.18
C THR A 3 -12.26 54.19 26.89
N ILE A 4 -11.87 52.98 26.49
CA ILE A 4 -12.66 51.73 26.37
C ILE A 4 -11.80 50.87 25.39
N ASP A 5 -11.46 49.61 25.61
CA ASP A 5 -12.35 48.49 25.30
C ASP A 5 -11.87 47.17 25.94
N THR A 6 -12.71 46.70 26.86
CA THR A 6 -13.29 45.37 26.93
C THR A 6 -12.50 44.18 26.37
N ARG A 7 -12.09 43.33 27.30
CA ARG A 7 -11.76 41.91 27.10
C ARG A 7 -12.85 41.24 26.24
N HIS A 8 -12.49 40.83 25.03
CA HIS A 8 -13.25 39.82 24.30
C HIS A 8 -12.27 38.82 23.67
N VAL A 9 -11.73 37.92 24.49
CA VAL A 9 -11.06 36.71 23.98
C VAL A 9 -12.17 35.80 23.48
N SER A 10 -12.44 35.87 22.19
CA SER A 10 -13.29 34.89 21.52
C SER A 10 -12.48 33.61 21.35
N ASN A 11 -12.55 32.72 22.34
CA ASN A 11 -12.11 31.34 22.18
C ASN A 11 -13.12 30.62 21.27
N THR A 12 -12.88 30.68 19.96
CA THR A 12 -13.57 29.82 19.00
C THR A 12 -12.96 28.41 19.11
N PRO A 13 -13.70 27.37 19.51
CA PRO A 13 -13.22 26.00 19.41
C PRO A 13 -13.39 25.57 17.96
N GLY A 14 -12.29 25.57 17.20
CA GLY A 14 -12.36 25.15 15.79
C GLY A 14 -11.16 25.45 14.90
N GLN A 15 -10.15 26.20 15.35
CA GLN A 15 -8.91 26.31 14.59
C GLN A 15 -7.87 25.35 15.17
N PRO A 16 -7.33 24.40 14.37
CA PRO A 16 -6.10 23.74 14.76
C PRO A 16 -5.04 24.83 14.79
N SER A 17 -4.66 25.25 15.99
CA SER A 17 -3.46 26.04 16.22
C SER A 17 -2.34 25.40 15.42
N ALA A 18 -1.80 26.16 14.47
CA ALA A 18 -0.70 25.74 13.63
C ALA A 18 0.34 25.02 14.50
N ILE A 19 0.49 23.71 14.26
CA ILE A 19 1.57 22.91 14.83
C ILE A 19 2.84 23.40 14.12
N SER A 20 3.33 24.55 14.54
CA SER A 20 4.62 25.08 14.19
C SER A 20 5.52 24.86 15.39
N GLY A 21 6.10 23.67 15.46
CA GLY A 21 7.00 23.28 16.53
C GLY A 21 7.66 21.95 16.23
N ARG A 22 8.90 22.01 15.73
CA ARG A 22 9.79 20.91 15.31
C ARG A 22 9.35 20.16 14.07
N HIS A 23 10.08 20.41 12.98
CA HIS A 23 10.28 19.39 11.96
C HIS A 23 10.81 18.16 12.70
N ALA A 24 10.03 17.09 12.76
CA ALA A 24 10.56 15.80 13.16
C ALA A 24 11.81 15.57 12.31
N SER A 25 12.94 15.30 12.96
CA SER A 25 14.17 14.92 12.27
C SER A 25 13.82 13.83 11.26
N HIS A 26 14.04 14.12 9.98
CA HIS A 26 13.80 13.21 8.88
C HIS A 26 14.53 11.89 9.16
N ASP A 27 13.77 10.81 9.34
CA ASP A 27 14.31 9.49 9.65
C ASP A 27 14.45 8.69 8.34
N PRO A 28 15.67 8.54 7.80
CA PRO A 28 15.88 7.86 6.53
C PRO A 28 15.52 6.36 6.59
N ASP A 29 15.55 5.74 7.77
CA ASP A 29 15.16 4.33 7.93
C ASP A 29 13.64 4.16 7.87
N PHE A 30 12.90 5.15 8.38
CA PHE A 30 11.44 5.21 8.21
C PHE A 30 11.04 5.35 6.74
N ASP A 31 11.64 6.29 6.00
CA ASP A 31 11.32 6.50 4.58
C ASP A 31 11.66 5.28 3.72
N ARG A 32 12.78 4.61 4.03
CA ARG A 32 13.15 3.34 3.41
C ARG A 32 12.10 2.26 3.68
N SER A 33 11.62 2.17 4.92
CA SER A 33 10.59 1.20 5.31
C SER A 33 9.26 1.48 4.59
N VAL A 34 8.85 2.74 4.48
CA VAL A 34 7.65 3.15 3.73
C VAL A 34 7.79 2.79 2.24
N THR A 35 8.97 3.03 1.65
CA THR A 35 9.23 2.68 0.24
C THR A 35 9.13 1.17 0.00
N ILE A 36 9.74 0.36 0.89
CA ILE A 36 9.70 -1.10 0.80
C ILE A 36 8.25 -1.62 0.93
N LEU A 37 7.49 -1.08 1.88
CA LEU A 37 6.08 -1.43 2.07
C LEU A 37 5.22 -1.02 0.88
N GLY A 38 5.44 0.17 0.30
CA GLY A 38 4.76 0.64 -0.90
C GLY A 38 4.97 -0.32 -2.08
N ASN A 39 6.23 -0.66 -2.36
CA ASN A 39 6.56 -1.60 -3.45
C ASN A 39 5.89 -2.96 -3.26
N ALA A 40 5.85 -3.48 -2.03
CA ALA A 40 5.19 -4.76 -1.77
C ALA A 40 3.67 -4.69 -1.95
N PHE A 41 3.05 -3.56 -1.61
CA PHE A 41 1.64 -3.31 -1.89
C PHE A 41 1.36 -3.26 -3.38
N ASP A 42 2.19 -2.58 -4.16
CA ASP A 42 2.06 -2.51 -5.61
C ASP A 42 2.14 -3.91 -6.25
N ILE A 43 3.11 -4.73 -5.84
CA ILE A 43 3.23 -6.14 -6.26
C ILE A 43 1.97 -6.94 -5.94
N PHE A 44 1.38 -6.73 -4.75
CA PHE A 44 0.14 -7.41 -4.37
C PHE A 44 -1.05 -6.96 -5.23
N LEU A 45 -1.13 -5.67 -5.57
CA LEU A 45 -2.16 -5.14 -6.46
C LEU A 45 -2.04 -5.72 -7.87
N ASP A 46 -0.81 -5.81 -8.40
CA ASP A 46 -0.55 -6.43 -9.70
C ASP A 46 -0.98 -7.91 -9.72
N ALA A 47 -0.64 -8.67 -8.67
CA ALA A 47 -1.07 -10.06 -8.55
C ALA A 47 -2.59 -10.21 -8.47
N ARG A 48 -3.27 -9.30 -7.75
CA ARG A 48 -4.73 -9.28 -7.65
C ARG A 48 -5.38 -9.02 -9.01
N ASP A 49 -4.84 -8.08 -9.78
CA ASP A 49 -5.41 -7.71 -11.06
C ASP A 49 -5.15 -8.82 -12.11
N ALA A 50 -3.96 -9.42 -12.13
CA ALA A 50 -3.68 -10.63 -12.91
C ALA A 50 -4.62 -11.80 -12.55
N TRP A 51 -4.93 -12.01 -11.26
CA TRP A 51 -5.90 -13.01 -10.82
C TRP A 51 -7.29 -12.75 -11.41
N ARG A 52 -7.77 -11.50 -11.39
CA ARG A 52 -9.08 -11.11 -11.90
C ARG A 52 -9.20 -11.38 -13.40
N ASP A 53 -8.17 -11.00 -14.15
CA ASP A 53 -8.13 -11.17 -15.61
C ASP A 53 -8.09 -12.64 -16.00
N ALA A 54 -7.19 -13.43 -15.38
CA ALA A 54 -7.12 -14.87 -15.63
C ALA A 54 -8.43 -15.58 -15.23
N SER A 55 -9.04 -15.21 -14.10
CA SER A 55 -10.32 -15.78 -13.67
C SER A 55 -11.45 -15.46 -14.65
N ALA A 56 -11.50 -14.25 -15.19
CA ALA A 56 -12.46 -13.87 -16.21
C ALA A 56 -12.24 -14.67 -17.50
N ALA A 57 -10.99 -14.77 -17.98
CA ALA A 57 -10.64 -15.52 -19.17
C ALA A 57 -10.97 -17.01 -19.04
N ILE A 58 -10.65 -17.65 -17.90
CA ILE A 58 -10.97 -19.05 -17.63
C ILE A 58 -12.48 -19.28 -17.60
N ARG A 59 -13.25 -18.35 -16.99
CA ARG A 59 -14.71 -18.45 -16.95
C ARG A 59 -15.31 -18.39 -18.36
N THR A 60 -14.83 -17.45 -19.19
CA THR A 60 -15.25 -17.33 -20.59
C THR A 60 -14.88 -18.59 -21.37
N ALA A 61 -13.64 -19.08 -21.22
CA ALA A 61 -13.17 -20.29 -21.89
C ALA A 61 -14.05 -21.51 -21.62
N ARG A 62 -14.48 -21.70 -20.36
CA ARG A 62 -15.35 -22.81 -19.96
C ARG A 62 -16.75 -22.73 -20.57
N ALA A 63 -17.20 -21.54 -20.95
CA ALA A 63 -18.51 -21.32 -21.57
C ALA A 63 -18.47 -21.41 -23.11
N THR A 64 -17.28 -21.43 -23.71
CA THR A 64 -17.09 -21.46 -25.17
C THR A 64 -16.85 -22.89 -25.67
N PRO A 65 -17.61 -23.38 -26.66
CA PRO A 65 -17.27 -24.59 -27.40
C PRO A 65 -16.02 -24.31 -28.24
N ASP A 66 -14.91 -24.98 -27.94
CA ASP A 66 -13.57 -24.76 -28.53
C ASP A 66 -12.95 -23.37 -28.22
N PRO A 67 -12.52 -23.14 -26.97
CA PRO A 67 -11.91 -21.87 -26.59
C PRO A 67 -10.51 -21.69 -27.17
N ASP A 68 -10.15 -20.45 -27.48
CA ASP A 68 -8.81 -20.10 -27.95
C ASP A 68 -7.76 -20.21 -26.83
N TRP A 69 -7.15 -21.38 -26.73
CA TRP A 69 -6.11 -21.67 -25.74
C TRP A 69 -4.84 -20.84 -25.93
N SER A 70 -4.60 -20.26 -27.12
CA SER A 70 -3.44 -19.40 -27.36
C SER A 70 -3.53 -18.08 -26.58
N VAL A 71 -4.75 -17.65 -26.23
CA VAL A 71 -5.01 -16.46 -25.39
C VAL A 71 -5.04 -16.83 -23.91
N ILE A 72 -5.63 -17.98 -23.56
CA ILE A 72 -5.86 -18.37 -22.16
C ILE A 72 -4.56 -18.82 -21.47
N HIS A 73 -3.69 -19.57 -22.16
CA HIS A 73 -2.45 -20.06 -21.56
C HIS A 73 -1.51 -18.95 -21.09
N PRO A 74 -1.21 -17.91 -21.91
CA PRO A 74 -0.37 -16.81 -21.46
C PRO A 74 -0.93 -16.08 -20.24
N LEU A 75 -2.25 -15.86 -20.18
CA LEU A 75 -2.89 -15.23 -19.02
C LEU A 75 -2.75 -16.08 -17.76
N ALA A 76 -2.94 -17.39 -17.85
CA ALA A 76 -2.76 -18.30 -16.72
C ALA A 76 -1.31 -18.38 -16.24
N LEU A 77 -0.34 -18.35 -17.16
CA LEU A 77 1.09 -18.31 -16.83
C LEU A 77 1.48 -17.00 -16.17
N HIS A 78 1.05 -15.86 -16.72
CA HIS A 78 1.27 -14.56 -16.12
C HIS A 78 0.70 -14.50 -14.71
N PHE A 79 -0.54 -14.96 -14.53
CA PHE A 79 -1.17 -15.06 -13.21
C PHE A 79 -0.32 -15.88 -12.21
N ALA A 80 0.17 -17.05 -12.61
CA ALA A 80 1.00 -17.89 -11.75
C ALA A 80 2.30 -17.19 -11.34
N ASP A 81 2.95 -16.50 -12.29
CA ASP A 81 4.20 -15.76 -12.05
C ASP A 81 3.99 -14.59 -11.08
N THR A 82 2.99 -13.73 -11.33
CA THR A 82 2.73 -12.57 -10.47
C THR A 82 2.29 -12.99 -9.06
N THR A 83 1.56 -14.11 -8.93
CA THR A 83 1.18 -14.68 -7.63
C THR A 83 2.39 -15.18 -6.86
N LEU A 84 3.29 -15.90 -7.53
CA LEU A 84 4.52 -16.40 -6.91
C LEU A 84 5.40 -15.22 -6.44
N HIS A 85 5.52 -14.18 -7.27
CA HIS A 85 6.25 -12.97 -6.93
C HIS A 85 5.66 -12.32 -5.66
N ALA A 86 4.34 -12.13 -5.59
CA ALA A 86 3.69 -11.54 -4.43
C ALA A 86 3.89 -12.35 -3.13
N ILE A 87 3.84 -13.69 -3.21
CA ILE A 87 4.11 -14.57 -2.06
C ILE A 87 5.57 -14.42 -1.60
N GLN A 88 6.51 -14.37 -2.53
CA GLN A 88 7.93 -14.20 -2.23
C GLN A 88 8.20 -12.85 -1.58
N SER A 89 7.63 -11.76 -2.11
CA SER A 89 7.74 -10.42 -1.52
C SER A 89 7.14 -10.36 -0.12
N GLY A 90 5.95 -10.94 0.09
CA GLY A 90 5.33 -11.03 1.42
C GLY A 90 6.18 -11.84 2.41
N THR A 91 6.80 -12.92 1.96
CA THR A 91 7.71 -13.74 2.79
C THR A 91 8.95 -12.95 3.20
N GLN A 92 9.56 -12.21 2.28
CA GLN A 92 10.72 -11.35 2.56
C GLN A 92 10.38 -10.26 3.56
N LEU A 93 9.21 -9.63 3.46
CA LEU A 93 8.73 -8.68 4.45
C LEU A 93 8.59 -9.31 5.84
N GLY A 94 8.01 -10.50 5.93
CA GLY A 94 7.86 -11.23 7.19
C GLY A 94 9.21 -11.52 7.86
N ILE A 95 10.21 -11.97 7.08
CA ILE A 95 11.58 -12.20 7.56
C ILE A 95 12.21 -10.89 8.06
N ALA A 96 12.11 -9.82 7.28
CA ALA A 96 12.66 -8.51 7.65
C ALA A 96 12.04 -7.97 8.95
N SER A 97 10.73 -8.18 9.15
CA SER A 97 10.03 -7.83 10.38
C SER A 97 10.57 -8.60 11.59
N MET A 98 10.73 -9.93 11.47
CA MET A 98 11.31 -10.75 12.54
C MET A 98 12.75 -10.35 12.87
N GLU A 99 13.58 -10.06 11.86
CA GLU A 99 14.95 -9.59 12.09
C GLU A 99 15.00 -8.24 12.81
N ALA A 100 14.09 -7.32 12.47
CA ALA A 100 13.98 -6.03 13.14
C ALA A 100 13.58 -6.19 14.61
N GLU A 101 12.61 -7.06 14.90
CA GLU A 101 12.19 -7.38 16.28
C GLU A 101 13.34 -7.99 17.09
N MET A 102 14.11 -8.93 16.52
CA MET A 102 15.24 -9.56 17.22
C MET A 102 16.36 -8.57 17.57
N ARG A 103 16.58 -7.50 16.79
CA ARG A 103 17.61 -6.48 17.09
C ARG A 103 17.24 -5.57 18.26
N LEU A 104 15.97 -5.57 18.69
CA LEU A 104 15.48 -4.74 19.80
C LEU A 104 15.65 -5.41 21.17
N TYR A 105 16.06 -6.68 21.22
CA TYR A 105 16.30 -7.48 22.43
C TYR A 105 17.79 -7.83 22.59
#